data_AF-A0A972HIH3-F1
#
_entry.id   AF-A0A972HIH3-F1
#
_cell.length_a   1.000
_cell.length_b   1.000
_cell.length_c   1.000
_cell.angle_alpha   90.00
_cell.angle_beta   90.00
_cell.angle_gamma   90.00
#
_symmetry.space_group_name_H-M   'P 1'
#
loop_
_entity.id
_entity.type
_entity.pdbx_description
1 polymer ?
#
loop_
_entity_poly.entity_id
_entity_poly.type
_entity_poly.pdbx_seq_one_letter_code
_entity_poly.pdbx_strand_id
1 'polypeptide(L)'
;MSNDVWGQPIAGSLESVVSWNQAWDQFLHFRDDAYAELAAANPLDEAFVMGGVFNSVYSILGGLRFDERDLVAEVDRVRSRAPSSPAREKAHAEALDVLFAGNFSRAATMWDEIAAEAPDFAAIRFAHDIYLHVGDTDARMASSLAAVDQWGDRHGANFVASQHSFALEETGQFAEAERVGRAALEADPDDLWARHALVHVYEHTNNPVAAFEILEGSDHNWPEQDQLSTHIWWHVALFHLAAGEIDRVLAIFDDRLVSKPTAFRLCDQTSLLWRAELAGFDVGSRWDGVADRWDESEQRHNCGFLDLHAAFSFAKRPDHPGAKRWLGGLADRPLGDSENDIIFQDVVAPLVVAAGAFAAGDTSSFAHVVADLGQDACRIGGSNAQREIITLTANRTDLTP
;
A
#
# COMPACT_ATOMS: atom_id res chain seq x y z
N MET A 1 -14.12 -25.34 -16.38
CA MET A 1 -13.12 -24.26 -16.47
C MET A 1 -13.54 -23.34 -17.60
N SER A 2 -13.93 -22.13 -17.22
CA SER A 2 -13.99 -20.98 -18.12
C SER A 2 -12.66 -20.23 -18.01
N ASN A 3 -12.43 -19.29 -18.92
CA ASN A 3 -11.33 -18.34 -18.76
C ASN A 3 -11.87 -17.06 -18.10
N ASP A 4 -11.03 -16.38 -17.34
CA ASP A 4 -11.27 -15.01 -16.91
C ASP A 4 -11.05 -14.01 -18.07
N VAL A 5 -11.34 -12.72 -17.82
CA VAL A 5 -11.14 -11.65 -18.84
C VAL A 5 -9.67 -11.44 -19.21
N TRP A 6 -8.75 -11.92 -18.37
CA TRP A 6 -7.30 -11.85 -18.56
C TRP A 6 -6.76 -13.03 -19.38
N GLY A 7 -7.60 -14.01 -19.71
CA GLY A 7 -7.27 -15.15 -20.56
C GLY A 7 -6.74 -16.36 -19.80
N GLN A 8 -6.80 -16.37 -18.46
CA GLN A 8 -6.36 -17.49 -17.64
C GLN A 8 -7.52 -18.44 -17.31
N PRO A 9 -7.30 -19.77 -17.30
CA PRO A 9 -8.32 -20.71 -16.85
C PRO A 9 -8.59 -20.52 -15.36
N ILE A 10 -9.87 -20.57 -15.01
CA ILE A 10 -10.37 -20.43 -13.65
C ILE A 10 -11.43 -21.50 -13.34
N ALA A 11 -11.25 -22.18 -12.22
CA ALA A 11 -12.18 -23.14 -11.66
C ALA A 11 -13.24 -22.42 -10.83
N GLY A 12 -14.46 -22.98 -10.85
CA GLY A 12 -15.63 -22.37 -10.22
C GLY A 12 -16.85 -22.40 -11.12
N SER A 13 -17.96 -21.96 -10.55
CA SER A 13 -19.22 -21.69 -11.22
C SER A 13 -19.10 -20.46 -12.13
N LEU A 14 -20.05 -20.29 -13.06
CA LEU A 14 -20.08 -19.09 -13.90
C LEU A 14 -20.26 -17.81 -13.07
N GLU A 15 -21.02 -17.87 -11.98
CA GLU A 15 -21.26 -16.75 -11.08
C GLU A 15 -19.94 -16.31 -10.41
N SER A 16 -19.17 -17.26 -9.89
CA SER A 16 -17.87 -16.99 -9.27
C SER A 16 -16.87 -16.36 -10.24
N VAL A 17 -16.92 -16.77 -11.51
CA VAL A 17 -16.04 -16.20 -12.55
C VAL A 17 -16.48 -14.81 -12.97
N VAL A 18 -17.79 -14.53 -13.00
CA VAL A 18 -18.30 -13.17 -13.21
C VAL A 18 -17.84 -12.26 -12.07
N SER A 19 -18.02 -12.67 -10.82
CA SER A 19 -17.56 -11.93 -9.65
C SER A 19 -16.04 -11.76 -9.61
N TRP A 20 -15.25 -12.74 -10.05
CA TRP A 20 -13.80 -12.59 -10.22
C TRP A 20 -13.43 -11.45 -11.15
N ASN A 21 -14.07 -11.38 -12.32
CA ASN A 21 -13.80 -10.34 -13.30
C ASN A 21 -14.26 -8.97 -12.79
N GLN A 22 -15.43 -8.91 -12.16
CA GLN A 22 -15.98 -7.67 -11.59
C GLN A 22 -15.12 -7.16 -10.43
N ALA A 23 -14.63 -8.04 -9.56
CA ALA A 23 -13.75 -7.66 -8.45
C ALA A 23 -12.42 -7.08 -8.94
N TRP A 24 -11.83 -7.61 -10.02
CA TRP A 24 -10.65 -7.00 -10.63
C TRP A 24 -10.94 -5.63 -11.24
N ASP A 25 -12.07 -5.48 -11.93
CA ASP A 25 -12.48 -4.18 -12.46
C ASP A 25 -12.65 -3.14 -11.34
N GLN A 26 -13.35 -3.51 -10.26
CA GLN A 26 -13.51 -2.69 -9.07
C GLN A 26 -12.16 -2.34 -8.43
N PHE A 27 -11.30 -3.34 -8.23
CA PHE A 27 -10.00 -3.16 -7.58
C PHE A 27 -9.06 -2.25 -8.38
N LEU A 28 -8.94 -2.48 -9.69
CA LEU A 28 -8.02 -1.71 -10.54
C LEU A 28 -8.46 -0.26 -10.75
N HIS A 29 -9.78 -0.01 -10.72
CA HIS A 29 -10.33 1.34 -10.80
C HIS A 29 -10.56 1.97 -9.42
N PHE A 30 -10.25 1.28 -8.32
CA PHE A 30 -10.47 1.75 -6.95
C PHE A 30 -11.93 2.07 -6.63
N ARG A 31 -12.87 1.37 -7.27
CA ARG A 31 -14.33 1.54 -7.15
C ARG A 31 -14.95 0.43 -6.31
N ASP A 32 -16.08 0.75 -5.68
CA ASP A 32 -16.89 -0.19 -4.90
C ASP A 32 -16.06 -1.01 -3.88
N ASP A 33 -16.43 -2.28 -3.66
CA ASP A 33 -15.80 -3.18 -2.71
C ASP A 33 -15.56 -4.57 -3.35
N ALA A 34 -14.38 -4.71 -3.95
CA ALA A 34 -13.92 -5.96 -4.57
C ALA A 34 -13.86 -7.14 -3.58
N TYR A 35 -13.59 -6.86 -2.30
CA TYR A 35 -13.52 -7.89 -1.27
C TYR A 35 -14.90 -8.47 -0.98
N ALA A 36 -15.90 -7.59 -0.85
CA ALA A 36 -17.29 -7.98 -0.64
C ALA A 36 -17.85 -8.76 -1.84
N GLU A 37 -17.51 -8.34 -3.07
CA GLU A 37 -17.88 -9.04 -4.30
C GLU A 37 -17.37 -10.49 -4.28
N LEU A 38 -16.09 -10.70 -3.98
CA LEU A 38 -15.50 -12.05 -3.91
C LEU A 38 -15.97 -12.85 -2.69
N ALA A 39 -16.18 -12.21 -1.55
CA ALA A 39 -16.71 -12.87 -0.36
C ALA A 39 -18.13 -13.41 -0.59
N ALA A 40 -18.95 -12.71 -1.40
CA ALA A 40 -20.29 -13.15 -1.78
C ALA A 40 -20.29 -14.29 -2.81
N ALA A 41 -19.29 -14.32 -3.70
CA ALA A 41 -19.15 -15.32 -4.75
C ALA A 41 -18.60 -16.67 -4.26
N ASN A 42 -17.89 -16.67 -3.13
CA ASN A 42 -17.16 -17.83 -2.59
C ASN A 42 -17.85 -18.76 -1.55
N PRO A 43 -19.02 -18.47 -0.93
CA PRO A 43 -19.46 -19.20 0.27
C PRO A 43 -19.68 -20.71 0.06
N LEU A 44 -20.14 -21.12 -1.12
CA LEU A 44 -20.55 -22.50 -1.41
C LEU A 44 -19.85 -23.12 -2.63
N ASP A 45 -19.04 -22.36 -3.36
CA ASP A 45 -18.32 -22.87 -4.53
C ASP A 45 -16.99 -23.50 -4.12
N GLU A 46 -16.99 -24.82 -3.90
CA GLU A 46 -15.78 -25.56 -3.50
C GLU A 46 -14.68 -25.57 -4.55
N ALA A 47 -15.00 -25.28 -5.82
CA ALA A 47 -14.02 -25.24 -6.90
C ALA A 47 -13.35 -23.86 -7.06
N PHE A 48 -13.94 -22.80 -6.51
CA PHE A 48 -13.40 -21.45 -6.63
C PHE A 48 -12.43 -21.16 -5.48
N VAL A 49 -11.13 -21.16 -5.79
CA VAL A 49 -10.05 -20.89 -4.82
C VAL A 49 -9.50 -19.47 -4.94
N MET A 50 -9.46 -18.93 -6.16
CA MET A 50 -8.82 -17.64 -6.45
C MET A 50 -9.44 -16.45 -5.71
N GLY A 51 -10.74 -16.45 -5.44
CA GLY A 51 -11.38 -15.40 -4.63
C GLY A 51 -10.86 -15.34 -3.20
N GLY A 52 -10.68 -16.50 -2.56
CA GLY A 52 -10.10 -16.59 -1.22
C GLY A 52 -8.61 -16.22 -1.20
N VAL A 53 -7.88 -16.53 -2.28
CA VAL A 53 -6.48 -16.07 -2.44
C VAL A 53 -6.43 -14.55 -2.49
N PHE A 54 -7.19 -13.91 -3.37
CA PHE A 54 -7.25 -12.46 -3.49
C PHE A 54 -7.59 -11.79 -2.16
N ASN A 55 -8.68 -12.21 -1.51
CA ASN A 55 -9.13 -11.60 -0.26
C ASN A 55 -8.09 -11.74 0.85
N SER A 56 -7.43 -12.89 0.94
CA SER A 56 -6.39 -13.14 1.95
C SER A 56 -5.14 -12.30 1.67
N VAL A 57 -4.65 -12.26 0.43
CA VAL A 57 -3.48 -11.44 0.04
C VAL A 57 -3.71 -9.99 0.43
N TYR A 58 -4.81 -9.39 0.00
CA TYR A 58 -5.03 -7.97 0.22
C TYR A 58 -5.46 -7.63 1.65
N SER A 59 -6.05 -8.57 2.40
CA SER A 59 -6.23 -8.40 3.85
C SER A 59 -4.89 -8.34 4.59
N ILE A 60 -3.95 -9.21 4.23
CA ILE A 60 -2.58 -9.23 4.80
C ILE A 60 -1.86 -7.93 4.44
N LEU A 61 -1.86 -7.53 3.16
CA LEU A 61 -1.25 -6.27 2.72
C LEU A 61 -1.94 -5.03 3.33
N GLY A 62 -3.23 -5.15 3.65
CA GLY A 62 -4.02 -4.20 4.42
C GLY A 62 -3.57 -4.03 5.87
N GLY A 63 -2.68 -4.89 6.38
CA GLY A 63 -2.19 -4.87 7.76
C GLY A 63 -3.08 -5.63 8.75
N LEU A 64 -4.01 -6.46 8.26
CA LEU A 64 -4.79 -7.35 9.13
C LEU A 64 -3.86 -8.35 9.84
N ARG A 65 -4.17 -8.70 11.09
CA ARG A 65 -3.29 -9.59 11.87
C ARG A 65 -3.39 -11.03 11.37
N PHE A 66 -2.25 -11.73 11.33
CA PHE A 66 -2.20 -13.14 10.90
C PHE A 66 -3.03 -14.08 11.77
N ASP A 67 -3.32 -13.71 13.02
CA ASP A 67 -4.16 -14.47 13.94
C ASP A 67 -5.64 -14.03 13.94
N GLU A 68 -6.02 -13.10 13.06
CA GLU A 68 -7.43 -12.72 12.91
C GLU A 68 -8.26 -13.91 12.44
N ARG A 69 -9.33 -14.20 13.19
CA ARG A 69 -10.14 -15.41 13.02
C ARG A 69 -10.65 -15.55 11.58
N ASP A 70 -11.11 -14.46 10.99
CA ASP A 70 -11.77 -14.49 9.69
C ASP A 70 -10.73 -14.66 8.56
N LEU A 71 -9.52 -14.11 8.71
CA LEU A 71 -8.40 -14.37 7.81
C LEU A 71 -7.92 -15.82 7.89
N VAL A 72 -7.70 -16.34 9.10
CA VAL A 72 -7.31 -17.74 9.34
C VAL A 72 -8.33 -18.69 8.69
N ALA A 73 -9.62 -18.44 8.90
CA ALA A 73 -10.68 -19.26 8.34
C ALA A 73 -10.70 -19.26 6.81
N GLU A 74 -10.40 -18.13 6.16
CA GLU A 74 -10.35 -18.05 4.71
C GLU A 74 -9.10 -18.74 4.13
N VAL A 75 -7.93 -18.57 4.75
CA VAL A 75 -6.71 -19.28 4.36
C VAL A 75 -6.88 -20.79 4.53
N ASP A 76 -7.48 -21.25 5.62
CA ASP A 76 -7.78 -22.68 5.83
C ASP A 76 -8.79 -23.22 4.81
N ARG A 77 -9.75 -22.40 4.39
CA ARG A 77 -10.67 -22.75 3.29
C ARG A 77 -9.91 -22.91 1.98
N VAL A 78 -9.03 -21.97 1.62
CA VAL A 78 -8.16 -22.06 0.44
C VAL A 78 -7.32 -23.34 0.48
N ARG A 79 -6.65 -23.61 1.60
CA ARG A 79 -5.86 -24.85 1.81
C ARG A 79 -6.67 -26.11 1.63
N SER A 80 -7.90 -26.14 2.13
CA SER A 80 -8.76 -27.32 2.03
C SER A 80 -9.18 -27.64 0.59
N ARG A 81 -9.31 -26.61 -0.26
CA ARG A 81 -9.77 -26.73 -1.66
C ARG A 81 -8.62 -26.88 -2.66
N ALA A 82 -7.45 -26.32 -2.35
CA ALA A 82 -6.28 -26.34 -3.23
C ALA A 82 -5.91 -27.75 -3.76
N PRO A 83 -5.92 -28.85 -2.99
CA PRO A 83 -5.55 -30.18 -3.49
C PRO A 83 -6.38 -30.66 -4.69
N SER A 84 -7.64 -30.22 -4.79
CA SER A 84 -8.57 -30.56 -5.88
C SER A 84 -8.51 -29.56 -7.05
N SER A 85 -7.75 -28.48 -6.92
CA SER A 85 -7.70 -27.38 -7.89
C SER A 85 -6.73 -27.68 -9.05
N PRO A 86 -6.86 -26.95 -10.19
CA PRO A 86 -5.88 -26.98 -11.27
C PRO A 86 -4.47 -26.56 -10.80
N ALA A 87 -3.44 -26.92 -11.57
CA ALA A 87 -2.04 -26.67 -11.20
C ALA A 87 -1.74 -25.17 -10.95
N ARG A 88 -2.26 -24.29 -11.79
CA ARG A 88 -2.15 -22.83 -11.63
C ARG A 88 -2.69 -22.35 -10.28
N GLU A 89 -3.92 -22.72 -9.95
CA GLU A 89 -4.58 -22.28 -8.71
C GLU A 89 -3.93 -22.89 -7.46
N LYS A 90 -3.36 -24.10 -7.57
CA LYS A 90 -2.50 -24.68 -6.53
C LYS A 90 -1.27 -23.82 -6.27
N ALA A 91 -0.59 -23.37 -7.33
CA ALA A 91 0.59 -22.51 -7.18
C ALA A 91 0.24 -21.18 -6.50
N HIS A 92 -0.91 -20.56 -6.82
CA HIS A 92 -1.38 -19.37 -6.11
C HIS A 92 -1.68 -19.64 -4.62
N ALA A 93 -2.30 -20.78 -4.29
CA ALA A 93 -2.56 -21.16 -2.90
C ALA A 93 -1.25 -21.43 -2.12
N GLU A 94 -0.26 -22.04 -2.77
CA GLU A 94 1.07 -22.26 -2.20
C GLU A 94 1.81 -20.94 -1.94
N ALA A 95 1.72 -19.96 -2.86
CA ALA A 95 2.28 -18.63 -2.66
C ALA A 95 1.58 -17.88 -1.51
N LEU A 96 0.25 -17.99 -1.41
CA LEU A 96 -0.52 -17.46 -0.27
C LEU A 96 -0.06 -18.07 1.05
N ASP A 97 0.21 -19.38 1.11
CA ASP A 97 0.68 -20.04 2.33
C ASP A 97 2.02 -19.47 2.80
N VAL A 98 2.91 -19.17 1.87
CA VAL A 98 4.20 -18.52 2.17
C VAL A 98 4.01 -17.08 2.65
N LEU A 99 3.11 -16.32 2.02
CA LEU A 99 2.75 -14.95 2.45
C LEU A 99 2.14 -14.96 3.86
N PHE A 100 1.20 -15.86 4.13
CA PHE A 100 0.52 -15.99 5.41
C PHE A 100 1.46 -16.44 6.54
N ALA A 101 2.55 -17.13 6.21
CA ALA A 101 3.64 -17.43 7.13
C ALA A 101 4.60 -16.24 7.35
N GLY A 102 4.30 -15.05 6.81
CA GLY A 102 5.09 -13.83 6.98
C GLY A 102 6.31 -13.70 6.07
N ASN A 103 6.40 -14.51 5.00
CA ASN A 103 7.55 -14.52 4.05
C ASN A 103 7.16 -13.86 2.72
N PHE A 104 7.01 -12.54 2.75
CA PHE A 104 6.51 -11.71 1.67
C PHE A 104 7.34 -11.82 0.39
N SER A 105 8.65 -11.57 0.47
CA SER A 105 9.54 -11.57 -0.69
C SER A 105 9.57 -12.93 -1.39
N ARG A 106 9.54 -14.03 -0.63
CA ARG A 106 9.48 -15.37 -1.23
C ARG A 106 8.14 -15.61 -1.93
N ALA A 107 7.03 -15.16 -1.35
CA ALA A 107 5.72 -15.27 -1.98
C ALA A 107 5.66 -14.47 -3.29
N ALA A 108 6.20 -13.25 -3.32
CA ALA A 108 6.30 -12.44 -4.53
C ALA A 108 7.09 -13.15 -5.64
N THR A 109 8.25 -13.74 -5.32
CA THR A 109 9.01 -14.54 -6.29
C THR A 109 8.23 -15.74 -6.82
N MET A 110 7.41 -16.39 -5.99
CA MET A 110 6.55 -17.48 -6.47
C MET A 110 5.46 -16.98 -7.42
N TRP A 111 4.94 -15.76 -7.21
CA TRP A 111 4.04 -15.14 -8.18
C TRP A 111 4.75 -14.70 -9.46
N ASP A 112 5.99 -14.22 -9.40
CA ASP A 112 6.82 -14.00 -10.60
C ASP A 112 7.06 -15.32 -11.37
N GLU A 113 7.30 -16.43 -10.68
CA GLU A 113 7.44 -17.76 -11.27
C GLU A 113 6.14 -18.18 -12.00
N ILE A 114 4.96 -17.96 -11.40
CA ILE A 114 3.64 -18.22 -12.03
C ILE A 114 3.47 -17.34 -13.27
N ALA A 115 3.72 -16.04 -13.13
CA ALA A 115 3.62 -15.09 -14.24
C ALA A 115 4.54 -15.51 -15.38
N ALA A 116 5.78 -15.92 -15.13
CA ALA A 116 6.73 -16.35 -16.15
C ALA A 116 6.29 -17.60 -16.94
N GLU A 117 5.50 -18.50 -16.35
CA GLU A 117 4.96 -19.67 -17.05
C GLU A 117 3.83 -19.31 -18.03
N ALA A 118 2.94 -18.41 -17.62
CA ALA A 118 1.84 -17.89 -18.43
C ALA A 118 1.47 -16.48 -17.97
N PRO A 119 1.14 -15.55 -18.89
CA PRO A 119 0.88 -14.15 -18.55
C PRO A 119 -0.37 -14.04 -17.66
N ASP A 120 -0.15 -14.13 -16.36
CA ASP A 120 -1.15 -14.21 -15.31
C ASP A 120 -1.26 -12.88 -14.59
N PHE A 121 -2.38 -12.18 -14.81
CA PHE A 121 -2.55 -10.83 -14.29
C PHE A 121 -2.55 -10.80 -12.75
N ALA A 122 -3.21 -11.78 -12.11
CA ALA A 122 -3.29 -11.84 -10.67
C ALA A 122 -1.90 -12.04 -10.06
N ALA A 123 -1.10 -12.94 -10.65
CA ALA A 123 0.27 -13.17 -10.19
C ALA A 123 1.14 -11.92 -10.33
N ILE A 124 1.12 -11.27 -11.51
CA ILE A 124 1.84 -10.00 -11.76
C ILE A 124 1.46 -8.96 -10.71
N ARG A 125 0.17 -8.79 -10.47
CA ARG A 125 -0.33 -7.76 -9.55
C ARG A 125 0.04 -8.05 -8.10
N PHE A 126 -0.11 -9.30 -7.64
CA PHE A 126 0.27 -9.68 -6.28
C PHE A 126 1.77 -9.49 -6.02
N ALA A 127 2.63 -9.87 -6.98
CA ALA A 127 4.07 -9.65 -6.87
C ALA A 127 4.40 -8.16 -6.76
N HIS A 128 3.84 -7.32 -7.64
CA HIS A 128 4.04 -5.87 -7.61
C HIS A 128 3.68 -5.24 -6.26
N ASP A 129 2.48 -5.55 -5.75
CA ASP A 129 1.98 -4.97 -4.50
C ASP A 129 2.79 -5.45 -3.29
N ILE A 130 3.31 -6.69 -3.30
CA ILE A 130 4.19 -7.20 -2.24
C ILE A 130 5.55 -6.52 -2.27
N TYR A 131 6.16 -6.35 -3.45
CA TYR A 131 7.44 -5.65 -3.54
C TYR A 131 7.33 -4.19 -3.06
N LEU A 132 6.20 -3.53 -3.31
CA LEU A 132 5.88 -2.24 -2.69
C LEU A 132 5.74 -2.35 -1.16
N HIS A 133 5.07 -3.37 -0.65
CA HIS A 133 4.87 -3.59 0.78
C HIS A 133 6.18 -3.78 1.55
N VAL A 134 7.15 -4.50 0.99
CA VAL A 134 8.46 -4.73 1.63
C VAL A 134 9.53 -3.72 1.22
N GLY A 135 9.19 -2.74 0.37
CA GLY A 135 10.09 -1.68 -0.07
C GLY A 135 11.21 -2.15 -1.02
N ASP A 136 11.10 -3.33 -1.62
CA ASP A 136 12.10 -3.87 -2.55
C ASP A 136 11.90 -3.28 -3.95
N THR A 137 12.54 -2.13 -4.17
CA THR A 137 12.42 -1.37 -5.41
C THR A 137 13.12 -2.06 -6.59
N ASP A 138 14.24 -2.75 -6.34
CA ASP A 138 15.01 -3.43 -7.38
C ASP A 138 14.25 -4.65 -7.90
N ALA A 139 13.68 -5.46 -7.00
CA ALA A 139 12.84 -6.59 -7.40
C ALA A 139 11.56 -6.13 -8.09
N ARG A 140 10.90 -5.05 -7.60
CA ARG A 140 9.73 -4.47 -8.26
C ARG A 140 10.04 -4.03 -9.69
N MET A 141 11.18 -3.40 -9.91
CA MET A 141 11.61 -2.98 -11.24
C MET A 141 11.85 -4.18 -12.16
N ALA A 142 12.58 -5.20 -11.69
CA ALA A 142 12.83 -6.42 -12.46
C ALA A 142 11.52 -7.17 -12.80
N SER A 143 10.64 -7.35 -11.82
CA SER A 143 9.32 -8.00 -11.98
C SER A 143 8.44 -7.24 -12.97
N SER A 144 8.34 -5.91 -12.85
CA SER A 144 7.51 -5.10 -13.76
C SER A 144 8.01 -5.10 -15.21
N LEU A 145 9.33 -5.11 -15.42
CA LEU A 145 9.91 -5.21 -16.76
C LEU A 145 9.58 -6.56 -17.41
N ALA A 146 9.77 -7.65 -16.66
CA ALA A 146 9.40 -8.99 -17.13
C ALA A 146 7.90 -9.09 -17.44
N ALA A 147 7.05 -8.49 -16.59
CA ALA A 147 5.61 -8.46 -16.79
C ALA A 147 5.22 -7.73 -18.09
N VAL A 148 5.78 -6.56 -18.38
CA VAL A 148 5.51 -5.82 -19.63
C VAL A 148 5.93 -6.62 -20.85
N ASP A 149 7.14 -7.19 -20.84
CA ASP A 149 7.68 -7.98 -21.95
C ASP A 149 6.81 -9.21 -22.25
N GLN A 150 6.33 -9.88 -21.21
CA GLN A 150 5.54 -11.09 -21.34
C GLN A 150 4.07 -10.81 -21.66
N TRP A 151 3.49 -9.75 -21.10
CA TRP A 151 2.08 -9.40 -21.29
C TRP A 151 1.82 -8.94 -22.73
N GLY A 152 2.67 -8.06 -23.26
CA GLY A 152 2.50 -7.44 -24.59
C GLY A 152 1.17 -6.70 -24.72
N ASP A 153 0.57 -6.74 -25.92
CA ASP A 153 -0.65 -5.98 -26.26
C ASP A 153 -1.97 -6.67 -25.84
N ARG A 154 -1.94 -7.53 -24.81
CA ARG A 154 -3.14 -8.22 -24.31
C ARG A 154 -4.12 -7.23 -23.68
N HIS A 155 -5.37 -7.67 -23.52
CA HIS A 155 -6.32 -6.96 -22.66
C HIS A 155 -5.68 -6.70 -21.28
N GLY A 156 -5.80 -5.48 -20.75
CA GLY A 156 -5.16 -5.08 -19.50
C GLY A 156 -3.72 -4.58 -19.62
N ALA A 157 -3.15 -4.44 -20.83
CA ALA A 157 -1.78 -3.96 -21.00
C ALA A 157 -1.53 -2.59 -20.36
N ASN A 158 -2.53 -1.71 -20.31
CA ASN A 158 -2.46 -0.42 -19.62
C ASN A 158 -2.20 -0.58 -18.11
N PHE A 159 -2.83 -1.55 -17.44
CA PHE A 159 -2.63 -1.79 -16.00
C PHE A 159 -1.27 -2.41 -15.69
N VAL A 160 -0.71 -3.21 -16.59
CA VAL A 160 0.68 -3.71 -16.46
C VAL A 160 1.66 -2.58 -16.74
N ALA A 161 1.39 -1.74 -17.74
CA ALA A 161 2.18 -0.56 -18.05
C ALA A 161 2.17 0.47 -16.92
N SER A 162 1.04 0.68 -16.23
CA SER A 162 0.98 1.62 -15.11
C SER A 162 1.77 1.12 -13.89
N GLN A 163 1.77 -0.18 -13.61
CA GLN A 163 2.67 -0.80 -12.63
C GLN A 163 4.15 -0.61 -12.99
N HIS A 164 4.50 -0.73 -14.28
CA HIS A 164 5.87 -0.49 -14.73
C HIS A 164 6.26 0.99 -14.69
N SER A 165 5.33 1.88 -15.04
CA SER A 165 5.49 3.32 -14.87
C SER A 165 5.83 3.68 -13.43
N PHE A 166 5.21 2.99 -12.45
CA PHE A 166 5.44 3.13 -11.01
C PHE A 166 6.74 2.45 -10.50
N ALA A 167 7.33 1.54 -11.28
CA ALA A 167 8.64 0.98 -10.94
C ALA A 167 9.78 1.85 -11.49
N LEU A 168 9.56 2.50 -12.63
CA LEU A 168 10.53 3.33 -13.32
C LEU A 168 10.86 4.61 -12.55
N GLU A 169 9.87 5.36 -12.09
CA GLU A 169 10.08 6.57 -11.28
C GLU A 169 10.69 6.24 -9.91
N GLU A 170 10.29 5.14 -9.28
CA GLU A 170 10.88 4.73 -8.00
C GLU A 170 12.36 4.32 -8.13
N THR A 171 12.82 4.00 -9.35
CA THR A 171 14.23 3.77 -9.70
C THR A 171 14.90 4.98 -10.38
N GLY A 172 14.23 6.13 -10.45
CA GLY A 172 14.78 7.38 -10.99
C GLY A 172 14.75 7.52 -12.51
N GLN A 173 14.06 6.63 -13.23
CA GLN A 173 13.90 6.64 -14.68
C GLN A 173 12.71 7.51 -15.13
N PHE A 174 12.66 8.76 -14.64
CA PHE A 174 11.49 9.65 -14.71
C PHE A 174 10.95 9.91 -16.12
N ALA A 175 11.83 10.10 -17.11
CA ALA A 175 11.38 10.40 -18.47
C ALA A 175 10.67 9.21 -19.13
N GLU A 176 11.13 7.99 -18.84
CA GLU A 176 10.50 6.77 -19.35
C GLU A 176 9.22 6.46 -18.56
N ALA A 177 9.25 6.66 -17.24
CA ALA A 177 8.06 6.58 -16.40
C ALA A 177 6.95 7.50 -16.92
N GLU A 178 7.24 8.77 -17.22
CA GLU A 178 6.27 9.70 -17.77
C GLU A 178 5.68 9.20 -19.10
N ARG A 179 6.54 8.72 -20.00
CA ARG A 179 6.11 8.21 -21.31
C ARG A 179 5.17 7.02 -21.17
N VAL A 180 5.51 6.06 -20.32
CA VAL A 180 4.73 4.84 -20.10
C VAL A 180 3.41 5.17 -19.38
N GLY A 181 3.47 5.95 -18.30
CA GLY A 181 2.30 6.35 -17.52
C GLY A 181 1.29 7.16 -18.34
N ARG A 182 1.75 8.08 -19.19
CA ARG A 182 0.87 8.83 -20.09
C ARG A 182 0.18 7.94 -21.11
N ALA A 183 0.90 6.96 -21.68
CA ALA A 183 0.31 6.01 -22.62
C ALA A 183 -0.75 5.11 -21.94
N ALA A 184 -0.48 4.65 -20.71
CA ALA A 184 -1.46 3.89 -19.92
C ALA A 184 -2.71 4.73 -19.62
N LEU A 185 -2.54 5.98 -19.19
CA LEU A 185 -3.64 6.89 -18.89
C LEU A 185 -4.44 7.33 -20.13
N GLU A 186 -3.81 7.40 -21.31
CA GLU A 186 -4.50 7.65 -22.58
C GLU A 186 -5.36 6.44 -22.99
N ALA A 187 -4.88 5.21 -22.73
CA ALA A 187 -5.63 3.99 -22.99
C ALA A 187 -6.83 3.83 -22.05
N ASP A 188 -6.68 4.27 -20.79
CA ASP A 188 -7.73 4.26 -19.78
C ASP A 188 -7.63 5.50 -18.86
N PRO A 189 -8.47 6.53 -19.10
CA PRO A 189 -8.48 7.74 -18.27
C PRO A 189 -8.85 7.50 -16.80
N ASP A 190 -9.49 6.38 -16.47
CA ASP A 190 -9.88 6.02 -15.11
C ASP A 190 -8.80 5.20 -14.37
N ASP A 191 -7.68 4.86 -15.02
CA ASP A 191 -6.52 4.25 -14.36
C ASP A 191 -5.85 5.25 -13.41
N LEU A 192 -6.31 5.27 -12.16
CA LEU A 192 -5.73 6.11 -11.13
C LEU A 192 -4.32 5.69 -10.73
N TRP A 193 -3.92 4.45 -10.98
CA TRP A 193 -2.56 4.00 -10.71
C TRP A 193 -1.56 4.64 -11.69
N ALA A 194 -1.92 4.72 -12.98
CA ALA A 194 -1.15 5.46 -13.99
C ALA A 194 -1.04 6.95 -13.62
N ARG A 195 -2.16 7.56 -13.24
CA ARG A 195 -2.18 8.97 -12.79
C ARG A 195 -1.31 9.18 -11.56
N HIS A 196 -1.39 8.29 -10.58
CA HIS A 196 -0.58 8.30 -9.37
C HIS A 196 0.92 8.19 -9.68
N ALA A 197 1.34 7.28 -10.55
CA ALA A 197 2.74 7.17 -10.98
C ALA A 197 3.24 8.47 -11.65
N LEU A 198 2.41 9.12 -12.46
CA LEU A 198 2.77 10.42 -13.05
C LEU A 198 2.89 11.53 -12.00
N VAL A 199 2.02 11.56 -10.98
CA VAL A 199 2.15 12.50 -9.85
C VAL A 199 3.51 12.32 -9.17
N HIS A 200 3.92 11.08 -8.90
CA HIS A 200 5.24 10.77 -8.36
C HIS A 200 6.39 11.28 -9.25
N VAL A 201 6.29 11.11 -10.56
CA VAL A 201 7.29 11.65 -11.51
C VAL A 201 7.42 13.18 -11.35
N TYR A 202 6.30 13.89 -11.24
CA TYR A 202 6.32 15.35 -11.14
C TYR A 202 6.76 15.87 -9.78
N GLU A 203 6.55 15.12 -8.71
CA GLU A 203 7.16 15.41 -7.40
C GLU A 203 8.68 15.36 -7.48
N HIS A 204 9.24 14.25 -7.97
CA HIS A 204 10.69 14.06 -8.05
C HIS A 204 11.38 14.99 -9.05
N THR A 205 10.66 15.45 -10.08
CA THR A 205 11.17 16.42 -11.06
C THR A 205 10.85 17.87 -10.71
N ASN A 206 10.21 18.12 -9.56
CA ASN A 206 9.78 19.45 -9.09
C ASN A 206 8.97 20.23 -10.15
N ASN A 207 7.98 19.56 -10.75
CA ASN A 207 7.13 20.11 -11.82
C ASN A 207 5.64 20.17 -11.40
N PRO A 208 5.27 21.07 -10.46
CA PRO A 208 3.90 21.16 -9.97
C PRO A 208 2.89 21.54 -11.08
N VAL A 209 3.33 22.24 -12.13
CA VAL A 209 2.44 22.61 -13.26
C VAL A 209 1.96 21.35 -13.96
N ALA A 210 2.87 20.46 -14.36
CA ALA A 210 2.49 19.20 -15.00
C ALA A 210 1.70 18.29 -14.04
N ALA A 211 2.02 18.32 -12.74
CA ALA A 211 1.25 17.60 -11.73
C ALA A 211 -0.21 18.06 -11.68
N PHE A 212 -0.49 19.36 -11.69
CA PHE A 212 -1.87 19.84 -11.70
C PHE A 212 -2.56 19.60 -13.04
N GLU A 213 -1.86 19.76 -14.18
CA GLU A 213 -2.41 19.52 -15.52
C GLU A 213 -2.97 18.09 -15.69
N ILE A 214 -2.29 17.07 -15.15
CA ILE A 214 -2.80 15.68 -15.24
C ILE A 214 -4.01 15.39 -14.32
N LEU A 215 -4.30 16.29 -13.38
CA LEU A 215 -5.43 16.21 -12.47
C LEU A 215 -6.63 17.05 -12.97
N GLU A 216 -6.39 18.03 -13.84
CA GLU A 216 -7.45 18.89 -14.38
C GLU A 216 -8.58 18.09 -15.05
N GLY A 217 -9.81 18.33 -14.61
CA GLY A 217 -11.02 17.70 -15.15
C GLY A 217 -11.19 16.22 -14.80
N SER A 218 -10.28 15.62 -14.03
CA SER A 218 -10.37 14.20 -13.62
C SER A 218 -11.20 13.98 -12.35
N ASP A 219 -11.49 15.04 -11.61
CA ASP A 219 -12.13 15.01 -10.29
C ASP A 219 -13.60 14.54 -10.30
N HIS A 220 -14.24 14.49 -11.47
CA HIS A 220 -15.63 14.07 -11.61
C HIS A 220 -15.89 12.61 -11.19
N ASN A 221 -14.92 11.71 -11.41
CA ASN A 221 -15.02 10.28 -11.05
C ASN A 221 -14.41 9.96 -9.67
N TRP A 222 -13.69 10.90 -9.06
CA TRP A 222 -12.98 10.66 -7.80
C TRP A 222 -13.89 10.27 -6.62
N PRO A 223 -15.13 10.78 -6.49
CA PRO A 223 -16.04 10.29 -5.44
C PRO A 223 -16.31 8.78 -5.50
N GLU A 224 -16.23 8.18 -6.69
CA GLU A 224 -16.42 6.75 -6.91
C GLU A 224 -15.12 5.96 -6.77
N GLN A 225 -13.96 6.62 -6.84
CA GLN A 225 -12.63 6.03 -6.78
C GLN A 225 -11.86 6.42 -5.50
N ASP A 226 -12.60 6.58 -4.41
CA ASP A 226 -12.11 7.29 -3.23
C ASP A 226 -10.93 6.61 -2.51
N GLN A 227 -10.66 5.33 -2.83
CA GLN A 227 -9.56 4.55 -2.26
C GLN A 227 -8.19 5.09 -2.67
N LEU A 228 -7.99 5.47 -3.94
CA LEU A 228 -6.72 6.05 -4.40
C LEU A 228 -6.80 7.56 -4.64
N SER A 229 -7.97 8.11 -4.99
CA SER A 229 -8.08 9.56 -5.22
C SER A 229 -7.78 10.39 -3.96
N THR A 230 -8.06 9.84 -2.78
CA THR A 230 -7.69 10.46 -1.49
C THR A 230 -6.17 10.56 -1.34
N HIS A 231 -5.43 9.54 -1.77
CA HIS A 231 -3.97 9.55 -1.78
C HIS A 231 -3.41 10.54 -2.80
N ILE A 232 -4.04 10.68 -3.96
CA ILE A 232 -3.68 11.72 -4.95
C ILE A 232 -3.89 13.12 -4.35
N TRP A 233 -4.97 13.36 -3.59
CA TRP A 233 -5.14 14.62 -2.86
C TRP A 233 -4.05 14.85 -1.81
N TRP A 234 -3.51 13.80 -1.19
CA TRP A 234 -2.36 13.93 -0.29
C TRP A 234 -1.13 14.47 -1.02
N HIS A 235 -0.82 13.97 -2.23
CA HIS A 235 0.24 14.55 -3.07
C HIS A 235 -0.02 16.00 -3.47
N VAL A 236 -1.26 16.34 -3.86
CA VAL A 236 -1.66 17.73 -4.13
C VAL A 236 -1.35 18.62 -2.91
N ALA A 237 -1.66 18.14 -1.71
CA ALA A 237 -1.33 18.86 -0.49
C ALA A 237 0.19 19.00 -0.27
N LEU A 238 1.00 18.02 -0.65
CA LEU A 238 2.46 18.15 -0.61
C LEU A 238 2.99 19.26 -1.54
N PHE A 239 2.46 19.40 -2.74
CA PHE A 239 2.82 20.52 -3.62
C PHE A 239 2.48 21.88 -3.00
N HIS A 240 1.31 22.01 -2.38
CA HIS A 240 0.94 23.23 -1.65
C HIS A 240 1.81 23.46 -0.42
N LEU A 241 2.19 22.40 0.30
CA LEU A 241 3.07 22.50 1.45
C LEU A 241 4.46 22.99 1.04
N ALA A 242 5.01 22.47 -0.06
CA ALA A 242 6.29 22.92 -0.61
C ALA A 242 6.25 24.41 -1.04
N ALA A 243 5.08 24.90 -1.46
CA ALA A 243 4.84 26.31 -1.78
C ALA A 243 4.56 27.20 -0.54
N GLY A 244 4.47 26.61 0.67
CA GLY A 244 4.13 27.32 1.91
C GLY A 244 2.65 27.73 2.00
N GLU A 245 1.78 27.14 1.20
CA GLU A 245 0.35 27.46 1.11
C GLU A 245 -0.46 26.67 2.17
N ILE A 246 -0.15 26.88 3.46
CA ILE A 246 -0.71 26.09 4.56
C ILE A 246 -2.25 26.07 4.60
N ASP A 247 -2.91 27.18 4.29
CA ASP A 247 -4.38 27.24 4.28
C ASP A 247 -4.99 26.24 3.29
N ARG A 248 -4.33 26.01 2.14
CA ARG A 248 -4.76 25.01 1.14
C ARG A 248 -4.47 23.60 1.60
N VAL A 249 -3.31 23.38 2.23
CA VAL A 249 -2.94 22.08 2.81
C VAL A 249 -3.99 21.64 3.83
N LEU A 250 -4.35 22.53 4.75
CA LEU A 250 -5.34 22.23 5.79
C LEU A 250 -6.76 22.07 5.23
N ALA A 251 -7.14 22.84 4.22
CA ALA A 251 -8.42 22.65 3.52
C ALA A 251 -8.50 21.27 2.85
N ILE A 252 -7.43 20.84 2.16
CA ILE A 252 -7.39 19.49 1.55
C ILE A 252 -7.46 18.41 2.65
N PHE A 253 -6.72 18.58 3.75
CA PHE A 253 -6.79 17.66 4.87
C PHE A 253 -8.23 17.49 5.37
N ASP A 254 -8.90 18.61 5.68
CA ASP A 254 -10.23 18.62 6.29
C ASP A 254 -11.31 18.09 5.33
N ASP A 255 -11.26 18.52 4.07
CA ASP A 255 -12.33 18.23 3.09
C ASP A 255 -12.15 16.89 2.39
N ARG A 256 -10.91 16.39 2.24
CA ARG A 256 -10.59 15.23 1.40
C ARG A 256 -10.04 14.06 2.18
N LEU A 257 -9.11 14.27 3.11
CA LEU A 257 -8.37 13.17 3.74
C LEU A 257 -9.10 12.55 4.94
N VAL A 258 -9.93 13.31 5.64
CA VAL A 258 -10.60 12.86 6.88
C VAL A 258 -11.70 11.81 6.63
N SER A 259 -12.22 11.70 5.41
CA SER A 259 -13.37 10.82 5.11
C SER A 259 -12.99 9.34 5.04
N LYS A 260 -13.83 8.46 5.64
CA LYS A 260 -13.73 6.99 5.59
C LYS A 260 -12.32 6.46 5.89
N PRO A 261 -11.81 6.61 7.13
CA PRO A 261 -10.42 6.28 7.46
C PRO A 261 -10.18 4.77 7.37
N THR A 262 -9.44 4.33 6.34
CA THR A 262 -8.70 3.08 6.39
C THR A 262 -7.34 3.34 7.05
N ALA A 263 -6.64 2.30 7.52
CA ALA A 263 -5.32 2.47 8.11
C ALA A 263 -4.33 3.19 7.17
N PHE A 264 -4.36 2.88 5.87
CA PHE A 264 -3.55 3.58 4.86
C PHE A 264 -3.91 5.06 4.72
N ARG A 265 -5.21 5.43 4.74
CA ARG A 265 -5.60 6.85 4.72
C ARG A 265 -5.21 7.59 5.99
N LEU A 266 -5.13 6.89 7.12
CA LEU A 266 -4.58 7.46 8.36
C LEU A 266 -3.08 7.73 8.23
N CYS A 267 -2.33 6.92 7.48
CA CYS A 267 -0.94 7.23 7.15
C CYS A 267 -0.86 8.57 6.42
N ASP A 268 -1.66 8.81 5.38
CA ASP A 268 -1.69 10.09 4.65
C ASP A 268 -2.00 11.27 5.58
N GLN A 269 -2.99 11.12 6.46
CA GLN A 269 -3.35 12.14 7.45
C GLN A 269 -2.16 12.45 8.38
N THR A 270 -1.60 11.44 9.04
CA THR A 270 -0.44 11.59 9.93
C THR A 270 0.75 12.20 9.18
N SER A 271 1.04 11.67 8.01
CA SER A 271 2.14 12.02 7.12
C SER A 271 2.11 13.50 6.73
N LEU A 272 0.92 14.03 6.41
CA LEU A 272 0.73 15.43 6.03
C LEU A 272 0.85 16.37 7.22
N LEU A 273 0.19 16.07 8.35
CA LEU A 273 0.25 16.90 9.55
C LEU A 273 1.69 16.98 10.10
N TRP A 274 2.38 15.84 10.13
CA TRP A 274 3.76 15.78 10.58
C TRP A 274 4.69 16.63 9.70
N ARG A 275 4.57 16.53 8.36
CA ARG A 275 5.35 17.36 7.43
C ARG A 275 5.02 18.85 7.58
N ALA A 276 3.76 19.21 7.81
CA ALA A 276 3.36 20.60 8.04
C ALA A 276 4.03 21.18 9.30
N GLU A 277 4.05 20.43 10.40
CA GLU A 277 4.73 20.86 11.63
C GLU A 277 6.25 20.87 11.48
N LEU A 278 6.83 19.90 10.76
CA LEU A 278 8.24 19.98 10.36
C LEU A 278 8.49 21.28 9.58
N ALA A 279 7.63 21.68 8.66
CA ALA A 279 7.75 22.96 7.96
C ALA A 279 7.50 24.21 8.83
N GLY A 280 7.18 24.05 10.12
CA GLY A 280 6.97 25.13 11.09
C GLY A 280 5.55 25.69 11.10
N PHE A 281 4.59 25.00 10.51
CA PHE A 281 3.19 25.40 10.52
C PHE A 281 2.42 24.81 11.70
N ASP A 282 1.44 25.56 12.19
CA ASP A 282 0.48 25.10 13.21
C ASP A 282 -0.68 24.35 12.53
N VAL A 283 -0.92 23.11 12.95
CA VAL A 283 -2.00 22.27 12.44
C VAL A 283 -3.24 22.24 13.36
N GLY A 284 -3.21 22.96 14.48
CA GLY A 284 -4.30 23.06 15.43
C GLY A 284 -4.63 21.74 16.14
N SER A 285 -5.93 21.45 16.30
CA SER A 285 -6.41 20.26 17.03
C SER A 285 -6.51 18.98 16.19
N ARG A 286 -6.02 18.98 14.95
CA ARG A 286 -6.25 17.86 14.00
C ARG A 286 -5.67 16.54 14.47
N TRP A 287 -4.58 16.57 15.24
CA TRP A 287 -4.00 15.38 15.85
C TRP A 287 -4.95 14.63 16.79
N ASP A 288 -5.92 15.30 17.42
CA ASP A 288 -6.90 14.63 18.30
C ASP A 288 -7.72 13.61 17.50
N GLY A 289 -8.32 14.05 16.39
CA GLY A 289 -9.12 13.17 15.53
C GLY A 289 -8.30 12.13 14.77
N VAL A 290 -6.99 12.34 14.55
CA VAL A 290 -6.11 11.33 13.95
C VAL A 290 -5.75 10.26 14.99
N ALA A 291 -5.45 10.66 16.22
CA ALA A 291 -5.17 9.74 17.33
C ALA A 291 -6.38 8.87 17.71
N ASP A 292 -7.59 9.46 17.73
CA ASP A 292 -8.85 8.73 17.97
C ASP A 292 -9.02 7.59 16.95
N ARG A 293 -8.85 7.88 15.66
CA ARG A 293 -9.02 6.88 14.59
C ARG A 293 -7.92 5.81 14.57
N TRP A 294 -6.68 6.17 14.87
CA TRP A 294 -5.62 5.18 15.05
C TRP A 294 -5.91 4.23 16.20
N ASP A 295 -6.54 4.71 17.28
CA ASP A 295 -6.92 3.89 18.41
C ASP A 295 -8.10 2.93 18.11
N GLU A 296 -8.94 3.28 17.14
CA GLU A 296 -10.02 2.44 16.61
C GLU A 296 -9.52 1.40 15.59
N SER A 297 -8.41 1.66 14.89
CA SER A 297 -7.86 0.77 13.87
C SER A 297 -7.53 -0.63 14.42
N GLU A 298 -7.91 -1.69 13.72
CA GLU A 298 -7.56 -3.08 14.08
C GLU A 298 -6.21 -3.50 13.47
N GLN A 299 -5.73 -2.77 12.46
CA GLN A 299 -4.50 -3.04 11.73
C GLN A 299 -3.27 -2.56 12.51
N ARG A 300 -2.83 -3.37 13.48
CA ARG A 300 -1.70 -3.05 14.35
C ARG A 300 -0.63 -4.11 14.26
N HIS A 301 0.62 -3.67 14.29
CA HIS A 301 1.81 -4.50 14.48
C HIS A 301 1.99 -5.60 13.44
N ASN A 302 1.50 -5.43 12.21
CA ASN A 302 1.71 -6.37 11.11
C ASN A 302 2.20 -5.73 9.81
N CYS A 303 2.06 -4.40 9.67
CA CYS A 303 2.61 -3.63 8.57
C CYS A 303 3.41 -2.46 9.14
N GLY A 304 4.74 -2.50 8.98
CA GLY A 304 5.65 -1.51 9.55
C GLY A 304 5.34 -0.07 9.14
N PHE A 305 4.85 0.12 7.90
CA PHE A 305 4.39 1.41 7.40
C PHE A 305 3.26 1.99 8.26
N LEU A 306 2.23 1.21 8.59
CA LEU A 306 1.11 1.66 9.41
C LEU A 306 1.57 2.00 10.83
N ASP A 307 2.39 1.12 11.42
CA ASP A 307 2.90 1.25 12.79
C ASP A 307 3.75 2.52 12.99
N LEU A 308 4.60 2.87 12.03
CA LEU A 308 5.38 4.11 12.12
C LEU A 308 4.48 5.36 12.09
N HIS A 309 3.44 5.38 11.26
CA HIS A 309 2.52 6.51 11.19
C HIS A 309 1.67 6.63 12.46
N ALA A 310 1.17 5.51 12.99
CA ALA A 310 0.49 5.51 14.28
C ALA A 310 1.40 6.04 15.40
N ALA A 311 2.69 5.66 15.40
CA ALA A 311 3.68 6.15 16.35
C ALA A 311 3.86 7.67 16.30
N PHE A 312 3.96 8.27 15.11
CA PHE A 312 4.01 9.73 14.97
C PHE A 312 2.73 10.40 15.50
N SER A 313 1.56 9.83 15.24
CA SER A 313 0.30 10.36 15.77
C SER A 313 0.27 10.33 17.30
N PHE A 314 0.66 9.22 17.91
CA PHE A 314 0.68 9.09 19.37
C PHE A 314 1.83 9.85 20.03
N ALA A 315 2.92 10.12 19.31
CA ALA A 315 3.96 11.04 19.79
C ALA A 315 3.42 12.47 19.98
N LYS A 316 2.46 12.88 19.15
CA LYS A 316 1.76 14.17 19.25
C LYS A 316 0.62 14.18 20.26
N ARG A 317 0.18 12.99 20.69
CA ARG A 317 -0.87 12.78 21.70
C ARG A 317 -0.49 11.69 22.70
N PRO A 318 0.58 11.90 23.50
CA PRO A 318 1.10 10.86 24.40
C PRO A 318 0.15 10.48 25.54
N ASP A 319 -0.71 11.41 25.95
CA ASP A 319 -1.71 11.17 26.99
C ASP A 319 -2.97 10.46 26.45
N HIS A 320 -3.08 10.26 25.13
CA HIS A 320 -4.19 9.53 24.54
C HIS A 320 -4.16 8.06 25.02
N PRO A 321 -5.30 7.48 25.45
CA PRO A 321 -5.34 6.09 25.91
C PRO A 321 -4.78 5.07 24.91
N GLY A 322 -4.95 5.35 23.61
CA GLY A 322 -4.41 4.53 22.51
C GLY A 322 -2.88 4.50 22.43
N ALA A 323 -2.17 5.56 22.86
CA ALA A 323 -0.71 5.64 22.76
C ALA A 323 -0.02 4.50 23.53
N LYS A 324 -0.44 4.26 24.78
CA LYS A 324 0.09 3.18 25.62
C LYS A 324 -0.28 1.80 25.06
N ARG A 325 -1.49 1.65 24.51
CA ARG A 325 -1.93 0.38 23.92
C ARG A 325 -1.14 0.02 22.67
N TRP A 326 -0.92 0.99 21.79
CA TRP A 326 -0.18 0.78 20.55
C TRP A 326 1.30 0.48 20.83
N LEU A 327 1.97 1.32 21.62
CA LEU A 327 3.39 1.13 21.92
C LEU A 327 3.63 -0.15 22.75
N GLY A 328 2.74 -0.48 23.69
CA GLY A 328 2.81 -1.72 24.45
C GLY A 328 2.58 -2.96 23.58
N GLY A 329 1.57 -2.93 22.70
CA GLY A 329 1.26 -4.05 21.82
C GLY A 329 2.39 -4.42 20.86
N LEU A 330 3.19 -3.44 20.42
CA LEU A 330 4.38 -3.69 19.62
C LEU A 330 5.45 -4.48 20.39
N ALA A 331 5.65 -4.16 21.67
CA ALA A 331 6.59 -4.89 22.53
C ALA A 331 6.12 -6.30 22.87
N ASP A 332 4.81 -6.54 22.84
CA ASP A 332 4.18 -7.84 23.09
C ASP A 332 4.08 -8.71 21.82
N ARG A 333 4.55 -8.24 20.66
CA ARG A 333 4.52 -9.02 19.41
C ARG A 333 5.30 -10.34 19.62
N PRO A 334 4.74 -11.49 19.24
CA PRO A 334 5.44 -12.77 19.33
C PRO A 334 6.77 -12.73 18.58
N LEU A 335 7.82 -13.29 19.19
CA LEU A 335 9.06 -13.54 18.49
C LEU A 335 8.85 -14.65 17.47
N GLY A 336 9.34 -14.44 16.26
CA GLY A 336 9.33 -15.41 15.17
C GLY A 336 10.54 -15.22 14.27
N ASP A 337 10.66 -16.07 13.25
CA ASP A 337 11.76 -16.09 12.30
C ASP A 337 11.31 -15.84 10.86
N SER A 338 10.05 -15.44 10.65
CA SER A 338 9.58 -14.99 9.34
C SER A 338 10.26 -13.69 8.93
N GLU A 339 10.24 -13.40 7.62
CA GLU A 339 10.73 -12.11 7.10
C GLU A 339 10.07 -10.92 7.82
N ASN A 340 8.76 -10.96 8.03
CA ASN A 340 8.05 -9.88 8.71
C ASN A 340 8.46 -9.75 10.18
N ASP A 341 8.68 -10.85 10.89
CA ASP A 341 9.18 -10.80 12.28
C ASP A 341 10.55 -10.14 12.37
N ILE A 342 11.44 -10.47 11.43
CA ILE A 342 12.77 -9.87 11.32
C ILE A 342 12.67 -8.37 10.99
N ILE A 343 11.83 -7.98 10.03
CA ILE A 343 11.59 -6.57 9.69
C ILE A 343 11.07 -5.80 10.91
N PHE A 344 10.13 -6.39 11.65
CA PHE A 344 9.59 -5.77 12.85
C PHE A 344 10.65 -5.59 13.94
N GLN A 345 11.47 -6.61 14.18
CA GLN A 345 12.52 -6.57 15.19
C GLN A 345 13.63 -5.57 14.83
N ASP A 346 14.12 -5.64 13.60
CA ASP A 346 15.37 -4.97 13.23
C ASP A 346 15.13 -3.56 12.66
N VAL A 347 13.93 -3.26 12.14
CA VAL A 347 13.62 -1.98 11.47
C VAL A 347 12.45 -1.25 12.15
N VAL A 348 11.28 -1.88 12.26
CA VAL A 348 10.05 -1.18 12.68
C VAL A 348 10.10 -0.81 14.16
N ALA A 349 10.46 -1.74 15.05
CA ALA A 349 10.49 -1.48 16.48
C ALA A 349 11.47 -0.35 16.86
N PRO A 350 12.72 -0.32 16.36
CA PRO A 350 13.61 0.82 16.57
C PRO A 350 13.01 2.15 16.10
N LEU A 351 12.42 2.20 14.91
CA LEU A 351 11.81 3.43 14.37
C LEU A 351 10.61 3.90 15.19
N VAL A 352 9.70 2.98 15.55
CA VAL A 352 8.50 3.30 16.34
C VAL A 352 8.87 3.75 17.76
N VAL A 353 9.82 3.09 18.41
CA VAL A 353 10.29 3.48 19.74
C VAL A 353 10.91 4.87 19.69
N ALA A 354 11.76 5.14 18.70
CA ALA A 354 12.36 6.45 18.54
C ALA A 354 11.33 7.54 18.17
N ALA A 355 10.31 7.21 17.36
CA ALA A 355 9.20 8.11 17.07
C ALA A 355 8.38 8.45 18.34
N GLY A 356 8.14 7.46 19.21
CA GLY A 356 7.47 7.68 20.50
C GLY A 356 8.28 8.57 21.46
N ALA A 357 9.60 8.56 21.35
CA ALA A 357 10.50 9.35 22.21
C ALA A 357 10.38 10.88 21.98
N PHE A 358 9.85 11.31 20.83
CA PHE A 358 9.54 12.73 20.58
C PHE A 358 8.60 13.30 21.65
N ALA A 359 7.68 12.50 22.18
CA ALA A 359 6.75 12.95 23.22
C ALA A 359 7.45 13.31 24.55
N ALA A 360 8.65 12.76 24.78
CA ALA A 360 9.51 13.08 25.91
C ALA A 360 10.55 14.16 25.57
N GLY A 361 10.51 14.74 24.36
CA GLY A 361 11.47 15.73 23.87
C GLY A 361 12.80 15.16 23.37
N ASP A 362 12.93 13.83 23.22
CA ASP A 362 14.12 13.23 22.63
C ASP A 362 13.97 13.12 21.11
N THR A 363 14.39 14.18 20.43
CA THR A 363 14.42 14.24 18.96
C THR A 363 15.68 13.59 18.38
N SER A 364 16.70 13.32 19.20
CA SER A 364 18.01 12.87 18.75
C SER A 364 18.06 11.37 18.47
N SER A 365 17.31 10.58 19.25
CA SER A 365 17.26 9.12 19.09
C SER A 365 16.76 8.70 17.70
N PHE A 366 15.80 9.42 17.12
CA PHE A 366 15.27 9.09 15.80
C PHE A 366 16.35 9.25 14.71
N ALA A 367 17.13 10.33 14.76
CA ALA A 367 18.22 10.53 13.81
C ALA A 367 19.31 9.44 13.93
N HIS A 368 19.60 8.97 15.15
CA HIS A 368 20.57 7.89 15.37
C HIS A 368 20.06 6.56 14.79
N VAL A 369 18.81 6.19 15.09
CA VAL A 369 18.19 4.97 14.54
C VAL A 369 18.17 5.00 13.02
N VAL A 370 17.79 6.12 12.40
CA VAL A 370 17.77 6.25 10.94
C VAL A 370 19.19 6.13 10.36
N ALA A 371 20.20 6.70 11.00
CA ALA A 371 21.58 6.58 10.57
C ALA A 371 22.10 5.13 10.66
N ASP A 372 21.74 4.41 11.72
CA ASP A 372 22.14 3.01 11.92
C ASP A 372 21.45 2.06 10.91
N LEU A 373 20.18 2.29 10.62
CA LEU A 373 19.42 1.51 9.63
C LEU A 373 19.88 1.75 8.19
N GLY A 374 20.25 3.01 7.86
CA GLY A 374 20.65 3.37 6.51
C GLY A 374 19.58 3.00 5.46
N GLN A 375 19.95 2.14 4.51
CA GLN A 375 19.02 1.71 3.45
C GLN A 375 17.95 0.75 3.96
N ASP A 376 18.18 0.02 5.06
CA ASP A 376 17.22 -0.96 5.59
C ASP A 376 15.92 -0.30 6.07
N ALA A 377 15.92 1.01 6.31
CA ALA A 377 14.71 1.77 6.60
C ALA A 377 13.65 1.69 5.48
N CYS A 378 14.03 1.37 4.22
CA CYS A 378 13.06 1.17 3.15
C CYS A 378 12.14 -0.04 3.38
N ARG A 379 12.59 -1.03 4.18
CA ARG A 379 11.89 -2.29 4.44
C ARG A 379 10.59 -2.13 5.22
N ILE A 380 10.28 -0.92 5.70
CA ILE A 380 8.96 -0.63 6.26
C ILE A 380 7.85 -0.60 5.21
N GLY A 381 8.19 -0.51 3.91
CA GLY A 381 7.25 -0.37 2.81
C GLY A 381 6.96 1.06 2.37
N GLY A 382 5.93 1.23 1.54
CA GLY A 382 5.51 2.52 0.96
C GLY A 382 6.30 2.93 -0.28
N SER A 383 6.00 4.10 -0.84
CA SER A 383 6.76 4.72 -1.92
C SER A 383 7.93 5.57 -1.39
N ASN A 384 8.83 6.01 -2.26
CA ASN A 384 9.91 6.93 -1.87
C ASN A 384 9.37 8.24 -1.27
N ALA A 385 8.33 8.83 -1.88
CA ALA A 385 7.70 10.05 -1.39
C ALA A 385 7.07 9.86 0.00
N GLN A 386 6.42 8.72 0.24
CA GLN A 386 5.85 8.40 1.55
C GLN A 386 6.94 8.24 2.61
N ARG A 387 8.02 7.50 2.31
CA ARG A 387 9.15 7.26 3.21
C ARG A 387 10.02 8.49 3.47
N GLU A 388 9.95 9.51 2.63
CA GLU A 388 10.70 10.76 2.82
C GLU A 388 10.50 11.37 4.23
N ILE A 389 9.34 11.12 4.87
CA ILE A 389 9.07 11.52 6.25
C ILE A 389 10.17 11.08 7.23
N ILE A 390 10.77 9.91 7.03
CA ILE A 390 11.84 9.38 7.88
C ILE A 390 13.06 10.30 7.79
N THR A 391 13.50 10.59 6.58
CA THR A 391 14.66 11.45 6.34
C THR A 391 14.38 12.90 6.78
N LEU A 392 13.20 13.43 6.48
CA LEU A 392 12.79 14.78 6.92
C LEU A 392 12.79 14.89 8.44
N THR A 393 12.31 13.87 9.14
CA THR A 393 12.26 13.83 10.61
C THR A 393 13.66 13.71 11.20
N ALA A 394 14.51 12.81 10.67
CA ALA A 394 15.88 12.63 11.13
C ALA A 394 16.74 13.90 10.98
N ASN A 395 16.47 14.72 9.96
CA ASN A 395 17.19 15.96 9.71
C ASN A 395 16.70 17.15 10.56
N ARG A 396 15.62 17.01 11.33
CA ARG A 396 15.02 18.09 12.13
C ARG A 396 15.09 17.77 13.62
N THR A 397 16.22 18.12 14.22
CA THR A 397 16.48 17.94 15.66
C THR A 397 15.82 19.02 16.55
N ASP A 398 15.17 20.02 15.96
CA ASP A 398 14.63 21.21 16.64
C ASP A 398 13.12 21.14 16.98
N LEU A 399 12.45 20.00 16.71
CA LEU A 399 11.05 19.82 17.08
C LEU A 399 10.87 19.96 18.59
N THR A 400 10.19 21.02 19.01
CA THR A 400 9.76 21.19 20.40
C THR A 400 8.43 20.42 20.59
N PRO A 401 8.24 19.71 21.72
CA PRO A 401 7.03 18.93 21.98
C PRO A 401 5.73 19.71 21.90
#